data_AF-X1EDG6-F1
#
_entry.id   AF-X1EDG6-F1
#
_cell.length_a   1.000
_cell.length_b   1.000
_cell.length_c   1.000
_cell.angle_alpha   90.00
_cell.angle_beta   90.00
_cell.angle_gamma   90.00
#
_symmetry.space_group_name_H-M   'P 1'
#
loop_
_entity.id
_entity.type
_entity.pdbx_description
1 polymer ?
#
loop_
_entity_poly.entity_id
_entity_poly.type
_entity_poly.pdbx_seq_one_letter_code
_entity_poly.pdbx_strand_id
1 'polypeptide(L)'
;SNKFNLEKHAERFYSPEEVIARDPNTPPDVLREILQRDKNNGASYYAAENPNCPPDTLREVLQRGKNDQVSWHAAETPNTPPDILREV
;
A
#
# COMPACT_ATOMS: atom_id res chain seq x y z
N SER A 1 -1.71 31.52 10.27
CA SER A 1 -0.88 30.31 10.25
C SER A 1 -1.37 29.32 11.28
N ASN A 2 -2.23 28.38 10.88
CA ASN A 2 -2.63 27.26 11.73
C ASN A 2 -2.11 25.99 11.05
N LYS A 3 -0.81 25.72 11.21
CA LYS A 3 -0.27 24.40 10.88
C LYS A 3 -0.80 23.47 11.96
N PHE A 4 -2.00 22.94 11.75
CA PHE A 4 -2.44 21.73 12.42
C PHE A 4 -1.29 20.72 12.22
N ASN A 5 -0.58 20.42 13.30
CA ASN A 5 0.52 19.47 13.28
C ASN A 5 -0.11 18.06 13.19
N LEU A 6 -0.43 17.67 11.95
CA LEU A 6 -0.98 16.37 11.58
C LEU A 6 0.01 15.24 11.90
N GLU A 7 1.32 15.52 11.85
CA GLU A 7 2.38 14.56 12.19
C GLU A 7 2.20 14.03 13.63
N LYS A 8 1.94 14.91 14.60
CA LYS A 8 1.77 14.53 16.00
C LYS A 8 0.48 13.75 16.31
N HIS A 9 -0.55 13.87 15.47
CA HIS A 9 -1.80 13.12 15.66
C HIS A 9 -1.78 11.75 15.00
N ALA A 10 -1.04 11.58 13.89
CA ALA A 10 -0.89 10.30 13.21
C ALA A 10 -0.21 9.24 14.08
N GLU A 11 0.79 9.63 14.89
CA GLU A 11 1.55 8.73 15.77
C GLU A 11 0.68 8.00 16.82
N ARG A 12 -0.53 8.49 17.13
CA ARG A 12 -1.38 7.90 18.18
C ARG A 12 -2.41 6.90 17.66
N PHE A 13 -2.66 6.86 16.35
CA PHE A 13 -3.67 6.00 15.72
C PHE A 13 -3.08 5.02 14.71
N TYR A 14 -1.94 5.37 14.12
CA TYR A 14 -1.26 4.53 13.13
C TYR A 14 0.04 4.00 13.71
N SER A 15 0.31 2.74 13.40
CA SER A 15 1.63 2.14 13.61
C SER A 15 2.68 2.87 12.76
N PRO A 16 3.97 2.83 13.16
CA PRO A 16 5.05 3.42 12.36
C PRO A 16 5.07 2.90 10.91
N GLU A 17 4.72 1.63 10.72
CA GLU A 17 4.69 0.98 9.41
C GLU A 17 3.56 1.52 8.52
N GLU A 18 2.40 1.83 9.10
CA GLU A 18 1.31 2.53 8.40
C GLU A 18 1.67 3.96 8.04
N VAL A 19 2.37 4.68 8.92
CA VAL A 19 2.85 6.04 8.62
C VAL A 19 3.82 6.02 7.44
N ILE A 20 4.77 5.08 7.43
CA ILE A 20 5.69 4.88 6.30
C ILE A 20 4.92 4.52 5.03
N ALA A 21 4.02 3.54 5.07
CA ALA A 21 3.27 3.11 3.89
C ALA A 21 2.40 4.21 3.28
N ARG A 22 1.98 5.21 4.07
CA ARG A 22 1.17 6.34 3.61
C ARG A 22 1.96 7.51 3.04
N ASP A 23 3.26 7.61 3.31
CA ASP A 23 4.08 8.69 2.77
C ASP A 23 4.25 8.48 1.25
N PRO A 24 3.79 9.41 0.41
CA PRO A 24 3.93 9.30 -1.05
C PRO A 24 5.39 9.40 -1.52
N ASN A 25 6.36 9.65 -0.63
CA ASN A 25 7.79 9.61 -0.93
C ASN A 25 8.46 8.33 -0.44
N THR A 26 7.71 7.39 0.13
CA THR A 26 8.27 6.12 0.60
C THR A 26 8.93 5.39 -0.56
N PRO A 27 10.19 4.93 -0.37
CA PRO A 27 10.91 4.20 -1.39
C PRO A 27 10.17 2.94 -1.86
N PRO A 28 10.19 2.62 -3.17
CA PRO A 28 9.45 1.48 -3.70
C PRO A 28 9.85 0.12 -3.12
N ASP A 29 11.12 -0.04 -2.73
CA ASP A 29 11.66 -1.22 -2.07
C ASP A 29 11.05 -1.44 -0.67
N VAL A 30 10.83 -0.36 0.09
CA VAL A 30 10.16 -0.43 1.40
C VAL A 30 8.71 -0.87 1.24
N LEU A 31 7.99 -0.33 0.25
CA LEU A 31 6.61 -0.73 -0.04
C LEU A 31 6.54 -2.21 -0.44
N ARG A 32 7.50 -2.68 -1.25
CA ARG A 32 7.63 -4.08 -1.63
C ARG A 32 7.85 -4.97 -0.42
N GLU A 33 8.75 -4.60 0.50
CA GLU A 33 8.99 -5.36 1.72
C GLU A 33 7.74 -5.48 2.60
N ILE A 34 6.94 -4.41 2.71
CA ILE A 34 5.68 -4.44 3.46
C ILE A 34 4.71 -5.44 2.82
N LEU A 35 4.52 -5.38 1.50
CA LEU A 35 3.58 -6.25 0.77
C LEU A 35 4.04 -7.72 0.68
N GLN A 36 5.35 -7.99 0.70
CA GLN A 36 5.91 -9.34 0.68
C GLN A 36 5.68 -10.11 1.99
N ARG A 37 5.42 -9.42 3.10
CA ARG A 37 5.06 -10.06 4.38
C ARG A 37 3.66 -10.68 4.36
N ASP A 38 2.89 -10.39 3.31
CA ASP A 38 1.65 -11.09 2.99
C ASP A 38 0.61 -11.03 4.12
N LYS A 39 0.53 -9.85 4.75
CA LYS A 39 -0.38 -9.55 5.85
C LYS A 39 -1.60 -8.79 5.34
N ASN A 40 -2.77 -9.14 5.86
CA ASN A 40 -3.99 -8.36 5.64
C ASN A 40 -4.14 -7.31 6.76
N ASN A 41 -3.40 -6.19 6.66
CA ASN A 41 -3.37 -5.12 7.67
C ASN A 41 -3.22 -3.72 7.05
N GLY A 42 -3.41 -2.67 7.87
CA GLY A 42 -3.38 -1.28 7.42
C GLY A 42 -2.10 -0.88 6.68
N ALA A 43 -0.93 -1.33 7.16
CA ALA A 43 0.33 -1.04 6.48
C ALA A 43 0.35 -1.60 5.05
N SER A 44 -0.17 -2.81 4.84
CA SER A 44 -0.25 -3.43 3.52
C SER A 44 -1.31 -2.76 2.64
N TYR A 45 -2.43 -2.30 3.21
CA TYR A 45 -3.45 -1.54 2.48
C TYR A 45 -2.86 -0.24 1.93
N TYR A 46 -2.25 0.56 2.81
CA TYR A 46 -1.62 1.81 2.42
C TYR A 46 -0.45 1.61 1.47
N ALA A 47 0.31 0.52 1.62
CA ALA A 47 1.41 0.22 0.71
C ALA A 47 0.90 -0.10 -0.70
N ALA A 48 -0.20 -0.85 -0.84
CA ALA A 48 -0.82 -1.14 -2.13
C ALA A 48 -1.42 0.12 -2.79
N GLU A 49 -1.99 1.04 -1.99
CA GLU A 49 -2.53 2.31 -2.50
C GLU A 49 -1.45 3.38 -2.78
N ASN A 50 -0.20 3.15 -2.33
CA ASN A 50 0.83 4.18 -2.41
C ASN A 50 1.20 4.48 -3.88
N PRO A 51 1.27 5.76 -4.29
CA PRO A 51 1.61 6.14 -5.66
C PRO A 51 3.03 5.72 -6.10
N ASN A 52 3.94 5.41 -5.17
CA ASN A 52 5.26 4.88 -5.48
C ASN A 52 5.31 3.33 -5.46
N CYS A 53 4.21 2.64 -5.19
CA CYS A 53 4.20 1.19 -5.20
C CYS A 53 4.47 0.66 -6.62
N PRO A 54 5.49 -0.20 -6.81
CA PRO A 54 5.79 -0.74 -8.13
C PRO A 54 4.62 -1.54 -8.71
N PRO A 55 4.30 -1.35 -10.00
CA PRO A 55 3.29 -2.16 -10.70
C PRO A 55 3.52 -3.67 -10.61
N ASP A 56 4.78 -4.12 -10.70
CA ASP A 56 5.12 -5.54 -10.57
C ASP A 56 4.87 -6.09 -9.16
N THR A 57 4.98 -5.25 -8.13
CA THR A 57 4.64 -5.67 -6.76
C THR A 57 3.12 -5.82 -6.59
N LEU A 58 2.33 -4.93 -7.21
CA LEU A 58 0.88 -5.06 -7.25
C LEU A 58 0.44 -6.32 -8.00
N ARG A 59 1.14 -6.66 -9.10
CA ARG A 59 0.98 -7.93 -9.81
C ARG A 59 1.20 -9.13 -8.89
N GLU A 60 2.32 -9.16 -8.17
CA GLU A 60 2.66 -10.22 -7.22
C GLU A 60 1.58 -10.36 -6.13
N VAL A 61 0.99 -9.25 -5.65
CA VAL A 61 -0.09 -9.28 -4.65
C VAL A 61 -1.37 -9.89 -5.22
N LEU A 62 -1.81 -9.44 -6.40
CA LEU A 62 -3.05 -9.91 -7.02
C LEU A 62 -2.97 -11.39 -7.42
N GLN A 63 -1.81 -11.86 -7.90
CA GLN A 63 -1.58 -13.25 -8.28
C GLN A 63 -1.62 -14.25 -7.11
N ARG A 64 -1.60 -13.77 -5.85
CA ARG A 64 -1.77 -14.66 -4.68
C ARG A 64 -3.19 -15.22 -4.56
N GLY A 65 -4.18 -14.60 -5.21
CA GLY A 65 -5.56 -15.09 -5.22
C GLY A 65 -6.27 -15.09 -3.86
N LYS A 66 -5.84 -14.22 -2.93
CA LYS A 66 -6.36 -14.20 -1.55
C LYS A 66 -7.73 -13.55 -1.39
N ASN A 67 -8.14 -12.71 -2.34
CA ASN A 67 -9.40 -11.94 -2.28
C ASN A 67 -9.57 -11.15 -0.96
N ASP A 68 -8.46 -10.67 -0.39
CA ASP A 68 -8.44 -9.92 0.87
C ASP A 68 -8.39 -8.41 0.63
N GLN A 69 -8.44 -7.60 1.68
CA GLN A 69 -8.47 -6.14 1.53
C GLN A 69 -7.23 -5.62 0.80
N VAL A 70 -6.07 -6.25 0.96
CA VAL A 70 -4.85 -5.87 0.23
C VAL A 70 -5.04 -6.09 -1.27
N SER A 71 -5.59 -7.23 -1.70
CA SER A 71 -5.93 -7.46 -3.11
C SER A 71 -6.90 -6.42 -3.65
N TRP A 72 -7.91 -6.01 -2.87
CA TRP A 72 -8.88 -5.01 -3.31
C TRP A 72 -8.23 -3.64 -3.50
N HIS A 73 -7.46 -3.17 -2.51
CA HIS A 73 -6.70 -1.92 -2.62
C HIS A 73 -5.68 -1.97 -3.77
N ALA A 74 -5.02 -3.11 -3.97
CA ALA A 74 -4.13 -3.33 -5.10
C ALA A 74 -4.87 -3.37 -6.45
N ALA A 75 -6.15 -3.72 -6.52
CA ALA A 75 -6.89 -3.68 -7.78
C ALA A 75 -7.42 -2.28 -8.12
N GLU A 76 -7.76 -1.49 -7.09
CA GLU A 76 -8.37 -0.16 -7.24
C GLU A 76 -7.36 0.97 -7.44
N THR A 77 -6.07 0.73 -7.17
CA THR A 77 -5.04 1.75 -7.36
C THR A 77 -4.78 2.06 -8.84
N PRO A 78 -4.66 3.34 -9.25
CA PRO A 78 -4.34 3.72 -10.64
C PRO A 78 -3.02 3.14 -11.16
N ASN A 79 -2.13 2.73 -10.27
CA ASN A 79 -0.84 2.15 -10.61
C ASN A 79 -0.91 0.69 -11.05
N THR A 80 -2.08 0.06 -10.95
CA THR A 80 -2.25 -1.35 -11.33
C THR A 80 -2.33 -1.49 -12.84
N PRO A 81 -1.41 -2.27 -13.45
CA PRO A 81 -1.43 -2.54 -14.87
C PRO A 81 -2.79 -3.13 -15.31
N PRO A 82 -3.48 -2.54 -16.29
CA PRO A 82 -4.81 -2.99 -16.72
C PRO A 82 -4.86 -4.41 -17.27
N ASP A 83 -3.71 -4.93 -17.74
CA ASP A 83 -3.56 -6.31 -18.19
C ASP A 83 -3.75 -7.33 -17.06
N ILE A 84 -3.36 -6.98 -15.83
CA ILE A 84 -3.44 -7.90 -14.69
C ILE A 84 -4.88 -8.14 -14.26
N LEU A 85 -5.73 -7.10 -14.33
CA LEU A 85 -7.15 -7.20 -13.95
C LEU A 85 -7.94 -8.16 -14.86
N ARG A 86 -7.37 -8.59 -15.99
CA ARG A 86 -7.97 -9.60 -16.88
C ARG A 86 -7.56 -11.03 -16.53
N GLU A 87 -6.52 -11.20 -15.72
CA GLU A 87 -5.88 -12.48 -15.40
C GLU A 87 -6.17 -12.98 -13.97
N VAL A 88 -6.77 -12.15 -13.12
CA VAL A 88 -7.04 -12.43 -11.70
C VAL A 88 -8.51 -12.61 -11.39
#